data_AF-A0A512DIH8-F1
#
_entry.id   AF-A0A512DIH8-F1
#
_cell.length_a   1.000
_cell.length_b   1.000
_cell.length_c   1.000
_cell.angle_alpha   90.00
_cell.angle_beta   90.00
_cell.angle_gamma   90.00
#
_symmetry.space_group_name_H-M   'P 1'
#
loop_
_entity.id
_entity.type
_entity.pdbx_description
1 polymer ?
#
loop_
_entity_poly.entity_id
_entity_poly.type
_entity_poly.pdbx_seq_one_letter_code
_entity_poly.pdbx_strand_id
1 'polypeptide(L)'
;MTSTPAPAKRRLTYQVSVRRRDKWSVACTSDGLDKALTEAKGALGTGKFQKVKVEQSFTDPASNRTVATVIFEEAGRPAPVRAGLSVPMLLLISVLLGIAMFFATRFLIHAYSG
;
A
#
# COMPACT_ATOMS: atom_id res chain seq x y z
N MET A 1 32.87 46.04 -1.06
CA MET A 1 33.14 44.75 -1.74
C MET A 1 32.06 43.77 -1.31
N THR A 2 31.01 43.64 -2.09
CA THR A 2 29.91 42.69 -1.86
C THR A 2 30.38 41.31 -2.31
N SER A 3 30.82 40.48 -1.36
CA SER A 3 31.11 39.07 -1.60
C SER A 3 29.80 38.34 -1.85
N THR A 4 29.48 38.05 -3.11
CA THR A 4 28.40 37.13 -3.47
C THR A 4 28.73 35.77 -2.84
N PRO A 5 27.94 35.26 -1.88
CA PRO A 5 28.19 33.92 -1.36
C PRO A 5 27.97 32.94 -2.51
N ALA A 6 29.02 32.18 -2.86
CA ALA A 6 28.93 31.11 -3.83
C ALA A 6 27.78 30.17 -3.42
N PRO A 7 26.95 29.70 -4.37
CA PRO A 7 25.88 28.76 -4.04
C PRO A 7 26.54 27.53 -3.42
N ALA A 8 26.39 27.37 -2.10
CA ALA A 8 26.82 26.18 -1.39
C ALA A 8 26.25 24.98 -2.15
N LYS A 9 27.09 23.99 -2.46
CA LYS A 9 26.71 22.71 -3.08
C LYS A 9 25.71 22.00 -2.16
N ARG A 10 24.45 22.42 -2.22
CA ARG A 10 23.34 21.86 -1.44
C ARG A 10 23.07 20.49 -2.02
N ARG A 11 23.39 19.44 -1.25
CA ARG A 11 23.11 18.08 -1.66
C ARG A 11 21.63 17.81 -1.40
N LEU A 12 20.89 17.69 -2.50
CA LEU A 12 19.48 17.36 -2.52
C LEU A 12 19.35 15.83 -2.53
N THR A 13 18.74 15.27 -1.48
CA THR A 13 18.49 13.83 -1.39
C THR A 13 16.99 13.57 -1.29
N TYR A 14 16.46 12.74 -2.18
CA TYR A 14 15.07 12.33 -2.21
C TYR A 14 14.94 10.95 -1.61
N GLN A 15 14.07 10.79 -0.62
CA GLN A 15 13.82 9.55 0.07
C GLN A 15 12.42 9.07 -0.26
N VAL A 16 12.31 7.84 -0.78
CA VAL A 16 11.03 7.20 -1.04
C VAL A 16 10.73 6.28 0.13
N SER A 17 9.58 6.50 0.76
CA SER A 17 9.05 5.68 1.82
C SER A 17 7.75 5.02 1.37
N VAL A 18 7.58 3.76 1.73
CA VAL A 18 6.41 2.96 1.37
C VAL A 18 5.70 2.50 2.65
N ARG A 19 4.38 2.51 2.64
CA ARG A 19 3.55 2.07 3.77
C ARG A 19 2.97 0.69 3.51
N ARG A 20 3.20 -0.22 4.44
CA ARG A 20 2.63 -1.58 4.45
C ARG A 20 2.03 -1.86 5.83
N ARG A 21 0.72 -2.14 5.90
CA ARG A 21 0.01 -2.47 7.16
C ARG A 21 0.36 -1.46 8.29
N ASP A 22 0.16 -0.18 7.99
CA ASP A 22 0.40 0.94 8.92
C ASP A 22 1.85 1.23 9.34
N LYS A 23 2.83 0.47 8.85
CA LYS A 23 4.24 0.77 9.04
C LYS A 23 4.82 1.46 7.81
N TRP A 24 5.50 2.58 8.04
CA TRP A 24 6.34 3.24 7.02
C TRP A 24 7.74 2.61 7.02
N SER A 25 8.25 2.33 5.84
CA SER A 25 9.62 1.84 5.63
C SER A 25 10.26 2.60 4.49
N VAL A 26 11.54 2.93 4.65
CA VAL A 26 12.34 3.54 3.59
C VAL A 26 12.64 2.49 2.53
N ALA A 27 12.24 2.75 1.30
CA ALA A 27 12.49 1.84 0.18
C ALA A 27 13.79 2.19 -0.54
N CYS A 28 14.01 3.47 -0.82
CA CYS A 28 15.19 3.94 -1.53
C CYS A 28 15.47 5.42 -1.26
N THR A 29 16.70 5.80 -1.55
CA THR A 29 17.17 7.18 -1.56
C THR A 29 17.81 7.47 -2.91
N SER A 30 17.41 8.57 -3.55
CA SER A 30 17.84 8.98 -4.89
C SER A 30 18.30 10.44 -4.85
N ASP A 31 19.32 10.78 -5.64
CA ASP A 31 19.81 12.16 -5.77
C ASP A 31 18.96 12.99 -6.78
N GLY A 32 17.99 12.36 -7.45
CA GLY A 32 17.12 13.01 -8.44
C GLY A 32 15.62 12.77 -8.20
N LEU A 33 14.82 13.82 -8.40
CA LEU A 33 13.38 13.81 -8.20
C LEU A 33 12.67 12.88 -9.18
N ASP A 34 12.99 12.95 -10.48
CA ASP A 34 12.32 12.14 -11.50
C ASP A 34 12.55 10.64 -11.28
N LYS A 35 13.75 10.28 -10.84
CA LYS A 35 14.09 8.90 -10.48
C LYS A 35 13.32 8.44 -9.24
N ALA A 36 13.24 9.28 -8.20
CA ALA A 36 12.48 8.98 -6.99
C ALA A 36 10.97 8.83 -7.28
N LEU A 37 10.41 9.68 -8.16
CA LEU A 37 9.01 9.58 -8.58
C LEU A 37 8.74 8.34 -9.42
N THR A 38 9.67 7.98 -10.32
CA THR A 38 9.55 6.76 -11.13
C THR A 38 9.59 5.51 -10.26
N GLU A 39 10.49 5.47 -9.27
CA GLU A 39 10.57 4.38 -8.30
C GLU A 39 9.33 4.32 -7.39
N ALA A 40 8.80 5.48 -6.98
CA ALA A 40 7.55 5.56 -6.22
C ALA A 40 6.35 5.03 -7.01
N LYS A 41 6.22 5.42 -8.28
CA LYS A 41 5.17 4.92 -9.19
C LYS A 41 5.31 3.42 -9.45
N GLY A 42 6.55 2.94 -9.65
CA GLY A 42 6.84 1.51 -9.78
C GLY A 42 6.39 0.74 -8.54
N ALA A 43 6.72 1.25 -7.34
CA ALA A 43 6.30 0.65 -6.08
C ALA A 43 4.76 0.63 -5.91
N LEU A 44 4.07 1.72 -6.24
CA LEU A 44 2.60 1.78 -6.27
C LEU A 44 2.00 0.77 -7.25
N GLY A 45 2.58 0.64 -8.43
CA GLY A 45 2.16 -0.30 -9.47
C GLY A 45 2.22 -1.77 -9.05
N THR A 46 3.06 -2.13 -8.07
CA THR A 46 3.12 -3.51 -7.55
C THR A 46 1.89 -3.94 -6.77
N GLY A 47 1.04 -2.99 -6.31
CA GLY A 47 -0.13 -3.28 -5.46
C GLY A 47 0.20 -3.83 -4.06
N LYS A 48 1.49 -3.94 -3.71
CA LYS A 48 1.95 -4.48 -2.41
C LYS A 48 1.91 -3.44 -1.29
N PHE A 49 1.86 -2.16 -1.64
CA PHE A 49 1.95 -1.03 -0.72
C PHE A 49 0.67 -0.19 -0.76
N GLN A 50 0.24 0.29 0.40
CA GLN A 50 -1.01 1.04 0.55
C GLN A 50 -0.80 2.54 0.31
N LYS A 51 0.38 3.05 0.64
CA LYS A 51 0.76 4.44 0.39
C LYS A 51 2.24 4.49 0.03
N VAL A 52 2.61 5.46 -0.79
CA VAL A 52 4.00 5.78 -1.08
C VAL A 52 4.18 7.28 -0.90
N LYS A 53 5.29 7.66 -0.30
CA LYS A 53 5.63 9.04 0.05
C LYS A 53 7.06 9.34 -0.38
N VAL A 54 7.25 10.41 -1.13
CA VAL A 54 8.56 10.93 -1.52
C VAL A 54 8.83 12.19 -0.70
N GLU A 55 9.88 12.13 0.10
CA GLU A 55 10.38 13.22 0.91
C GLU A 55 11.67 13.76 0.30
N GLN A 56 11.78 15.07 0.17
CA GLN A 56 13.01 15.75 -0.19
C GLN A 56 13.68 16.24 1.07
N SER A 57 14.87 15.72 1.32
CA SER A 57 15.72 16.15 2.42
C SER A 57 16.77 17.12 1.88
N PHE A 58 16.86 18.27 2.52
CA PHE A 58 17.88 19.29 2.31
C PHE A 58 18.82 19.22 3.49
N THR A 59 20.09 18.86 3.25
CA THR A 59 21.12 18.95 4.29
C THR A 59 21.97 20.17 4.02
N ASP A 60 21.91 21.16 4.91
CA ASP A 60 22.76 22.33 4.84
C ASP A 60 24.05 22.07 5.64
N PRO A 61 25.22 21.93 4.97
CA PRO A 61 26.48 21.66 5.64
C PRO A 61 26.93 22.81 6.55
N ALA A 62 26.41 24.03 6.35
CA ALA A 62 26.78 25.19 7.16
C ALA A 62 26.06 25.23 8.52
N SER A 63 24.87 24.64 8.62
CA SER A 63 24.07 24.65 9.85
C SER A 63 23.87 23.27 10.49
N ASN A 64 24.36 22.21 9.86
CA ASN A 64 24.18 20.81 10.28
C ASN A 64 22.70 20.45 10.56
N ARG A 65 21.79 21.12 9.84
CA ARG A 65 20.34 20.92 9.93
C ARG A 65 19.86 20.25 8.65
N THR A 66 19.06 19.20 8.82
CA THR A 66 18.36 18.54 7.72
C THR A 66 16.90 18.96 7.76
N VAL A 67 16.43 19.60 6.69
CA VAL A 67 15.02 19.95 6.51
C VAL A 67 14.40 18.94 5.54
N ALA A 68 13.40 18.20 5.99
CA ALA A 68 12.67 17.25 5.14
C ALA A 68 11.32 17.85 4.73
N THR A 69 11.08 17.93 3.42
CA THR A 69 9.84 18.44 2.83
C THR A 69 9.16 17.32 2.06
N VAL A 70 7.88 17.08 2.32
CA VAL A 70 7.10 16.07 1.58
C VAL A 70 6.75 16.65 0.21
N ILE A 71 7.20 16.02 -0.87
CA ILE A 71 6.88 16.45 -2.23
C ILE A 71 5.67 15.70 -2.78
N PHE A 72 5.56 14.42 -2.43
CA PHE A 72 4.57 13.54 -3.04
C PHE A 72 4.09 12.52 -2.02
N GLU A 73 2.77 12.38 -1.86
CA GLU A 73 2.15 11.30 -1.11
C GLU A 73 0.97 10.79 -1.94
N GLU A 74 1.06 9.55 -2.39
CA GLU A 74 -0.02 8.92 -3.15
C GLU A 74 -0.46 7.64 -2.44
N ALA A 75 -1.77 7.51 -2.26
CA ALA A 75 -2.38 6.29 -1.79
C ALA A 75 -2.42 5.29 -2.95
N GLY A 76 -1.79 4.13 -2.77
CA GLY A 76 -1.95 3.02 -3.69
C GLY A 76 -3.41 2.59 -3.74
N ARG A 77 -3.83 2.00 -4.87
CA ARG A 77 -5.14 1.36 -4.95
C ARG A 77 -5.29 0.41 -3.76
N PRO A 78 -6.44 0.42 -3.07
CA PRO A 78 -6.65 -0.50 -1.96
C PRO A 78 -6.35 -1.91 -2.46
N ALA A 79 -5.39 -2.56 -1.81
CA ALA A 79 -5.09 -3.97 -2.07
C ALA A 79 -6.42 -4.73 -2.08
N PRO A 80 -6.65 -5.65 -3.03
CA PRO A 80 -7.92 -6.36 -3.13
C PRO A 80 -8.25 -6.91 -1.75
N VAL A 81 -9.39 -6.46 -1.23
CA VAL A 81 -9.92 -6.86 0.06
C VAL A 81 -9.83 -8.38 0.08
N ARG A 82 -9.03 -8.91 1.02
CA ARG A 82 -8.88 -10.37 1.19
C ARG A 82 -10.27 -10.96 1.09
N ALA A 83 -10.43 -12.03 0.29
CA ALA A 83 -11.68 -12.74 0.11
C ALA A 83 -12.20 -13.25 1.46
N GLY A 84 -12.85 -12.36 2.21
CA GLY A 84 -13.63 -12.67 3.38
C GLY A 84 -14.98 -13.12 2.88
N LEU A 85 -15.44 -14.27 3.36
CA LEU A 85 -16.81 -14.72 3.16
C LEU A 85 -17.73 -13.58 3.59
N SER A 86 -18.38 -12.95 2.63
CA SER A 86 -19.31 -11.87 2.88
C SER A 86 -20.56 -12.45 3.57
N VAL A 87 -21.21 -11.66 4.44
CA VAL A 87 -22.48 -12.04 5.08
C VAL A 87 -23.51 -12.63 4.09
N PRO A 88 -23.74 -12.06 2.89
CA PRO A 88 -24.65 -12.68 1.92
C PRO A 88 -24.17 -14.04 1.41
N MET A 89 -22.86 -14.27 1.28
CA MET A 89 -22.30 -15.56 0.88
C MET A 89 -22.52 -16.62 1.97
N LEU A 90 -22.39 -16.25 3.25
CA LEU A 90 -22.72 -17.14 4.37
C LEU A 90 -24.21 -17.50 4.41
N LEU A 91 -25.09 -16.53 4.16
CA LEU A 91 -26.53 -16.77 4.06
C LEU A 91 -26.86 -17.72 2.92
N LEU A 92 -26.25 -17.54 1.75
CA LEU A 92 -26.45 -18.41 0.59
C LEU A 92 -25.98 -19.85 0.88
N ILE A 93 -24.82 -20.01 1.53
CA ILE A 93 -24.32 -21.32 1.97
C ILE A 93 -25.30 -21.98 2.96
N SER A 94 -25.83 -21.22 3.93
CA SER A 94 -26.78 -21.74 4.90
C SER A 94 -28.07 -22.24 4.25
N VAL A 95 -28.60 -21.51 3.27
CA VAL A 95 -29.82 -21.90 2.54
C VAL A 95 -29.57 -23.18 1.74
N LEU A 96 -28.45 -23.24 1.00
CA LEU A 96 -28.09 -24.44 0.24
C LEU A 96 -27.92 -25.67 1.13
N LEU A 97 -27.34 -25.51 2.32
CA LEU A 97 -27.18 -26.59 3.28
C LEU A 97 -28.54 -27.12 3.76
N GLY A 98 -29.50 -26.23 4.03
CA GLY A 98 -30.87 -26.61 4.40
C GLY A 98 -31.58 -27.40 3.29
N ILE A 99 -31.46 -26.94 2.04
CA ILE A 99 -32.03 -27.64 0.88
C ILE A 99 -31.40 -29.04 0.72
N ALA A 100 -30.08 -29.13 0.79
CA ALA A 100 -29.37 -30.40 0.68
C ALA A 100 -29.80 -31.40 1.76
N MET A 101 -29.96 -30.94 3.00
CA MET A 101 -30.38 -31.79 4.13
C MET A 101 -31.83 -32.26 3.96
N PHE A 102 -32.71 -31.42 3.42
CA PHE A 102 -34.08 -31.82 3.09
C PHE A 102 -34.11 -32.94 2.03
N PHE A 103 -33.33 -32.82 0.95
CA PHE A 103 -33.23 -33.86 -0.07
C PHE A 103 -32.61 -35.16 0.46
N ALA A 104 -31.54 -35.06 1.25
CA ALA A 104 -30.91 -36.22 1.87
C ALA A 104 -31.90 -36.98 2.77
N THR A 105 -32.66 -36.25 3.59
CA THR A 105 -33.66 -36.83 4.50
C THR A 105 -34.80 -37.47 3.71
N ARG A 106 -35.30 -36.80 2.66
CA ARG A 106 -36.37 -37.33 1.80
C ARG A 106 -35.95 -38.60 1.07
N PHE A 107 -34.71 -38.63 0.57
CA PHE A 107 -34.12 -39.80 -0.08
C PHE A 107 -33.95 -40.95 0.90
N LEU A 108 -33.44 -40.68 2.11
CA LEU A 108 -33.28 -41.69 3.15
C LEU A 108 -34.62 -42.33 3.54
N ILE A 109 -35.67 -41.52 3.72
CA ILE A 109 -37.01 -42.04 4.02
C ILE A 109 -37.53 -42.91 2.86
N HIS A 110 -37.33 -42.48 1.61
CA HIS A 110 -37.75 -43.27 0.46
C HIS A 110 -36.99 -44.59 0.32
N ALA A 111 -35.69 -44.60 0.66
CA ALA A 111 -34.83 -45.78 0.57
C ALA A 111 -35.11 -46.81 1.67
N TYR A 112 -35.66 -46.40 2.82
CA TYR A 112 -35.95 -47.28 3.97
C TYR A 112 -37.45 -47.63 4.13
N SER A 113 -38.35 -47.08 3.30
CA SER A 113 -39.78 -47.41 3.27
C SER A 113 -40.20 -48.26 2.05
N GLY A 114 -39.24 -48.82 1.31
CA GLY A 114 -39.46 -49.87 0.31
C GLY A 114 -38.91 -51.19 0.82
#